data_AF-A0A951HW83-F1
#
_entry.id   AF-A0A951HW83-F1
#
_cell.length_a   1.000
_cell.length_b   1.000
_cell.length_c   1.000
_cell.angle_alpha   90.00
_cell.angle_beta   90.00
_cell.angle_gamma   90.00
#
_symmetry.space_group_name_H-M   'P 1'
#
loop_
_entity.id
_entity.type
_entity.pdbx_description
1 polymer ?
#
loop_
_entity_poly.entity_id
_entity_poly.type
_entity_poly.pdbx_seq_one_letter_code
_entity_poly.pdbx_strand_id
1 'polypeptide(L)'
;MDFSFTAEQQAIRAAIEKICARFPDDYWLAKDKAGGFPHDFHKAFAQDGWLGIAMPQTYGGAGLGITEAAVMMQAVSESGAGLSGASALHMNIFGLNPVVVFGTDEQKKRMLPPLIAGED
;
A
#
# COMPACT_ATOMS: atom_id res chain seq x y z
N MET A 1 26.68 -10.44 -8.40
CA MET A 1 25.56 -9.73 -7.75
C MET A 1 24.30 -10.24 -8.42
N ASP A 2 23.34 -10.71 -7.62
CA ASP A 2 22.05 -11.16 -8.11
C ASP A 2 21.04 -10.04 -7.89
N PHE A 3 20.29 -9.69 -8.93
CA PHE A 3 19.28 -8.62 -8.93
C PHE A 3 17.86 -9.17 -9.10
N SER A 4 17.71 -10.50 -9.10
CA SER A 4 16.38 -11.12 -9.14
C SER A 4 15.64 -10.90 -7.82
N PHE A 5 14.31 -10.86 -7.89
CA PHE A 5 13.49 -10.83 -6.68
C PHE A 5 13.62 -12.11 -5.88
N THR A 6 13.64 -11.97 -4.56
CA THR A 6 13.54 -13.10 -3.64
C THR A 6 12.18 -13.79 -3.78
N ALA A 7 12.06 -15.02 -3.29
CA ALA A 7 10.78 -15.74 -3.29
C ALA A 7 9.67 -14.97 -2.54
N GLU A 8 10.02 -14.27 -1.46
CA GLU A 8 9.09 -13.41 -0.71
C GLU A 8 8.62 -12.21 -1.54
N GLN A 9 9.54 -11.53 -2.24
CA GLN A 9 9.21 -10.40 -3.11
C GLN A 9 8.35 -10.85 -4.30
N GLN A 10 8.60 -12.03 -4.88
CA GLN A 10 7.75 -12.62 -5.91
C GLN A 10 6.34 -12.94 -5.38
N ALA A 11 6.24 -13.47 -4.16
CA ALA A 11 4.96 -13.74 -3.53
C ALA A 11 4.16 -12.44 -3.26
N ILE A 12 4.83 -11.37 -2.82
CA ILE A 12 4.23 -10.04 -2.68
C ILE A 12 3.68 -9.60 -4.03
N ARG A 13 4.50 -9.59 -5.09
CA ARG A 13 4.04 -9.18 -6.44
C ARG A 13 2.80 -9.94 -6.89
N ALA A 14 2.81 -11.27 -6.77
CA ALA A 14 1.68 -12.10 -7.16
C ALA A 14 0.39 -11.77 -6.37
N ALA A 15 0.51 -11.46 -5.08
CA ALA A 15 -0.62 -11.04 -4.26
C ALA A 15 -1.16 -9.67 -4.68
N ILE A 16 -0.27 -8.71 -4.97
CA ILE A 16 -0.64 -7.37 -5.46
C ILE A 16 -1.32 -7.45 -6.83
N GLU A 17 -0.76 -8.22 -7.75
CA GLU A 17 -1.31 -8.43 -9.09
C GLU A 17 -2.73 -9.01 -9.03
N LYS A 18 -2.98 -9.92 -8.08
CA LYS A 18 -4.32 -10.49 -7.85
C LYS A 18 -5.35 -9.43 -7.40
N ILE A 19 -4.94 -8.47 -6.55
CA ILE A 19 -5.83 -7.37 -6.15
C ILE A 19 -6.05 -6.43 -7.33
N CYS A 20 -4.98 -6.03 -8.03
CA CYS A 20 -5.06 -5.13 -9.18
C CYS A 20 -5.89 -5.68 -10.34
N ALA A 21 -5.92 -7.00 -10.55
CA ALA A 21 -6.74 -7.65 -11.58
C ALA A 21 -8.25 -7.37 -11.43
N ARG A 22 -8.70 -6.90 -10.26
CA ARG A 22 -10.09 -6.47 -10.01
C ARG A 22 -10.39 -5.06 -10.55
N PHE A 23 -9.36 -4.31 -10.95
CA PHE A 23 -9.40 -2.90 -11.36
C PHE A 23 -8.74 -2.74 -12.75
N PRO A 24 -9.41 -3.19 -13.83
CA PRO A 24 -8.86 -3.17 -15.17
C PRO A 24 -8.75 -1.74 -15.75
N ASP A 25 -8.14 -1.59 -16.92
CA ASP A 25 -7.93 -0.30 -17.59
C ASP A 25 -9.22 0.53 -17.74
N ASP A 26 -10.38 -0.12 -17.99
CA ASP A 26 -11.67 0.57 -18.09
C ASP A 26 -12.09 1.24 -16.77
N TYR A 27 -11.76 0.63 -15.62
CA TYR A 27 -11.98 1.23 -14.31
C TYR A 27 -11.12 2.50 -14.14
N TRP A 28 -9.82 2.41 -14.46
CA TRP A 28 -8.92 3.56 -14.35
C TRP A 28 -9.28 4.68 -15.33
N LEU A 29 -9.66 4.34 -16.56
CA LEU A 29 -10.11 5.31 -17.55
C LEU A 29 -11.38 6.05 -17.08
N ALA A 30 -12.34 5.33 -16.50
CA ALA A 30 -13.54 5.94 -15.93
C ALA A 30 -13.19 6.85 -14.75
N LYS A 31 -12.26 6.39 -13.88
CA LYS A 31 -11.81 7.14 -12.72
C LYS A 31 -11.06 8.42 -13.09
N ASP A 32 -10.17 8.36 -14.07
CA ASP A 32 -9.41 9.52 -14.55
C ASP A 32 -10.34 10.57 -15.18
N LYS A 33 -11.39 10.14 -15.90
CA LYS A 33 -12.40 11.05 -16.47
C LYS A 33 -13.26 11.72 -15.40
N ALA A 34 -13.64 10.99 -14.36
CA ALA A 34 -14.50 11.49 -13.28
C ALA A 34 -13.71 12.29 -12.22
N GLY A 35 -12.44 11.95 -12.03
CA GLY A 35 -11.60 12.44 -10.95
C GLY A 35 -11.91 11.82 -9.58
N GLY A 36 -11.20 12.34 -8.57
CA GLY A 36 -11.37 11.96 -7.16
C GLY A 36 -10.58 10.72 -6.73
N PHE A 37 -10.68 10.40 -5.44
CA PHE A 37 -9.90 9.33 -4.82
C PHE A 37 -10.48 7.92 -5.11
N PRO A 38 -9.66 6.91 -5.45
CA PRO A 38 -10.14 5.55 -5.74
C PRO A 38 -10.40 4.75 -4.45
N HIS A 39 -11.50 5.10 -3.76
CA HIS A 39 -11.84 4.52 -2.44
C HIS A 39 -11.99 3.00 -2.45
N ASP A 40 -12.56 2.43 -3.51
CA ASP A 40 -12.73 0.99 -3.70
C ASP A 40 -11.40 0.25 -3.91
N PHE A 41 -10.49 0.83 -4.70
CA PHE A 41 -9.12 0.35 -4.83
C PHE A 41 -8.37 0.40 -3.49
N HIS A 42 -8.39 1.56 -2.82
CA HIS A 42 -7.75 1.73 -1.51
C HIS A 42 -8.30 0.75 -0.47
N LYS A 43 -9.63 0.58 -0.42
CA LYS A 43 -10.30 -0.35 0.50
C LYS A 43 -9.89 -1.80 0.23
N ALA A 44 -9.73 -2.21 -1.03
CA ALA A 44 -9.27 -3.55 -1.34
C ALA A 44 -7.87 -3.83 -0.78
N PHE A 45 -6.96 -2.85 -0.86
CA PHE A 45 -5.62 -2.96 -0.27
C PHE A 45 -5.65 -2.92 1.27
N ALA A 46 -6.53 -2.12 1.86
CA ALA A 46 -6.74 -2.08 3.31
C ALA A 46 -7.20 -3.43 3.88
N GLN A 47 -8.20 -4.05 3.22
CA GLN A 47 -8.78 -5.33 3.63
C GLN A 47 -7.76 -6.47 3.64
N ASP A 48 -6.80 -6.43 2.70
CA ASP A 48 -5.74 -7.43 2.59
C ASP A 48 -4.47 -7.03 3.38
N GLY A 49 -4.49 -5.94 4.14
CA GLY A 49 -3.43 -5.51 5.05
C GLY A 49 -2.25 -4.76 4.41
N TRP A 50 -2.33 -4.42 3.12
CA TRP A 50 -1.21 -3.86 2.37
C TRP A 50 -0.88 -2.40 2.71
N LEU A 51 -1.82 -1.66 3.30
CA LEU A 51 -1.57 -0.29 3.75
C LEU A 51 -0.53 -0.22 4.88
N GLY A 52 -0.36 -1.32 5.63
CA GLY A 52 0.61 -1.44 6.72
C GLY A 52 1.90 -2.17 6.34
N ILE A 53 2.21 -2.37 5.05
CA ILE A 53 3.31 -3.27 4.61
C ILE A 53 4.67 -2.99 5.31
N ALA A 54 5.02 -1.73 5.50
CA ALA A 54 6.26 -1.31 6.16
C ALA A 54 6.07 -0.86 7.62
N MET A 55 4.83 -0.92 8.13
CA MET A 55 4.50 -0.46 9.48
C MET A 55 4.81 -1.52 10.54
N PRO A 56 5.06 -1.13 11.81
CA PRO A 56 5.38 -2.10 12.86
C PRO A 56 4.21 -3.04 13.17
N GLN A 57 4.54 -4.31 13.40
CA GLN A 57 3.55 -5.36 13.73
C GLN A 57 2.75 -5.06 15.00
N THR A 58 3.35 -4.41 16.00
CA THR A 58 2.68 -4.01 17.25
C THR A 58 1.47 -3.10 17.02
N TYR A 59 1.38 -2.43 15.87
CA TYR A 59 0.26 -1.56 15.49
C TYR A 59 -0.60 -2.14 14.36
N GLY A 60 -0.40 -3.41 13.99
CA GLY A 60 -1.15 -4.10 12.94
C GLY A 60 -0.49 -4.08 11.54
N GLY A 61 0.74 -3.56 11.42
CA GLY A 61 1.49 -3.59 10.16
C GLY A 61 2.15 -4.94 9.87
N ALA A 62 2.74 -5.10 8.68
CA ALA A 62 3.43 -6.33 8.30
C ALA A 62 4.92 -6.35 8.71
N GLY A 63 5.54 -5.17 8.88
CA GLY A 63 6.94 -5.04 9.29
C GLY A 63 7.96 -5.48 8.25
N LEU A 64 7.58 -5.55 6.96
CA LEU A 64 8.43 -6.08 5.89
C LEU A 64 9.54 -5.10 5.48
N GLY A 65 9.22 -3.81 5.44
CA GLY A 65 10.18 -2.75 5.17
C GLY A 65 9.98 -2.05 3.82
N ILE A 66 10.91 -1.15 3.49
CA ILE A 66 10.80 -0.25 2.34
C ILE A 66 11.06 -0.95 1.00
N THR A 67 11.91 -1.98 0.97
CA THR A 67 12.17 -2.74 -0.26
C THR A 67 10.89 -3.44 -0.72
N GLU A 68 10.20 -4.11 0.19
CA GLU A 68 8.94 -4.82 -0.07
C GLU A 68 7.82 -3.84 -0.42
N ALA A 69 7.76 -2.69 0.25
CA ALA A 69 6.90 -1.57 -0.15
C ALA A 69 7.16 -1.10 -1.59
N ALA A 70 8.42 -0.98 -2.00
CA ALA A 70 8.79 -0.59 -3.35
C ALA A 70 8.37 -1.65 -4.38
N VAL A 71 8.54 -2.94 -4.06
CA VAL A 71 8.07 -4.06 -4.89
C VAL A 71 6.54 -4.02 -5.06
N MET A 72 5.79 -3.74 -3.98
CA MET A 72 4.34 -3.54 -4.04
C MET A 72 3.98 -2.36 -4.96
N MET A 73 4.61 -1.20 -4.79
CA MET A 73 4.35 -0.01 -5.62
C MET A 73 4.68 -0.24 -7.08
N GLN A 74 5.74 -1.00 -7.37
CA GLN A 74 6.09 -1.38 -8.74
C GLN A 74 4.97 -2.21 -9.37
N ALA A 75 4.51 -3.28 -8.70
CA ALA A 75 3.44 -4.13 -9.23
C ALA A 75 2.11 -3.35 -9.41
N VAL A 76 1.77 -2.45 -8.48
CA VAL A 76 0.62 -1.55 -8.63
C VAL A 76 0.76 -0.69 -9.88
N SER A 77 1.92 -0.05 -10.06
CA SER A 77 2.14 0.86 -11.19
C SER A 77 2.09 0.12 -12.53
N GLU A 78 2.64 -1.09 -12.59
CA GLU A 78 2.66 -1.95 -13.79
C GLU A 78 1.27 -2.52 -14.14
N SER A 79 0.31 -2.52 -13.21
CA SER A 79 -1.03 -3.10 -13.42
C SER A 79 -2.00 -2.28 -14.27
N GLY A 80 -1.59 -1.10 -14.75
CA GLY A 80 -2.47 -0.12 -15.41
C GLY A 80 -2.93 1.02 -14.47
N ALA A 81 -2.82 0.82 -13.16
CA ALA A 81 -3.15 1.83 -12.16
C ALA A 81 -2.22 3.05 -12.15
N GLY A 82 -0.98 2.87 -12.63
CA GLY A 82 0.02 3.92 -12.76
C GLY A 82 0.23 4.73 -11.48
N LEU A 83 0.47 6.03 -11.65
CA LEU A 83 0.68 6.94 -10.52
C LEU A 83 -0.59 7.12 -9.66
N SER A 84 -1.77 7.09 -10.26
CA SER A 84 -3.05 7.27 -9.54
C SER A 84 -3.24 6.18 -8.47
N GLY A 85 -3.00 4.92 -8.82
CA GLY A 85 -3.06 3.81 -7.86
C GLY A 85 -1.92 3.84 -6.84
N ALA A 86 -0.69 4.07 -7.28
CA ALA A 86 0.46 4.13 -6.36
C ALA A 86 0.32 5.28 -5.33
N SER A 87 -0.19 6.44 -5.77
CA SER A 87 -0.45 7.61 -4.92
C SER A 87 -1.53 7.36 -3.88
N ALA A 88 -2.55 6.59 -4.23
CA ALA A 88 -3.61 6.23 -3.30
C ALA A 88 -3.12 5.37 -2.12
N LEU A 89 -1.95 4.71 -2.24
CA LEU A 89 -1.45 3.76 -1.23
C LEU A 89 -0.21 4.27 -0.47
N HIS A 90 0.74 4.92 -1.15
CA HIS A 90 2.06 5.20 -0.54
C HIS A 90 2.02 6.25 0.58
N MET A 91 0.98 7.08 0.64
CA MET A 91 0.83 8.10 1.70
C MET A 91 0.87 7.46 3.09
N ASN A 92 0.34 6.24 3.21
CA ASN A 92 0.38 5.47 4.45
C ASN A 92 1.81 5.05 4.81
N ILE A 93 2.67 4.80 3.83
CA ILE A 93 4.05 4.35 4.02
C ILE A 93 4.95 5.52 4.44
N PHE A 94 4.85 6.68 3.76
CA PHE A 94 5.76 7.81 4.00
C PHE A 94 5.22 8.83 5.01
N GLY A 95 3.91 9.09 5.00
CA GLY A 95 3.29 10.18 5.77
C GLY A 95 3.42 10.01 7.28
N LEU A 96 3.28 8.78 7.79
CA LEU A 96 3.39 8.49 9.23
C LEU A 96 4.70 7.85 9.67
N ASN A 97 5.67 7.65 8.77
CA ASN A 97 7.00 7.18 9.19
C ASN A 97 7.64 8.08 10.27
N PRO A 98 7.49 9.43 10.25
CA PRO A 98 7.94 10.26 11.37
C PRO A 98 7.28 9.92 12.71
N VAL A 99 6.00 9.49 12.73
CA VAL A 99 5.32 9.05 13.95
C VAL A 99 5.84 7.69 14.41
N VAL A 100 6.15 6.77 13.48
CA VAL A 100 6.79 5.49 13.81
C VAL A 100 8.14 5.70 14.49
N VAL A 101 8.96 6.60 13.96
CA VAL A 101 10.33 6.81 14.45
C VAL A 101 10.37 7.71 15.69
N PHE A 102 9.63 8.83 15.67
CA PHE A 102 9.77 9.91 16.67
C PHE A 102 8.52 10.14 17.52
N GLY A 103 7.40 9.49 17.21
CA GLY A 103 6.16 9.67 17.95
C GLY A 103 6.23 9.12 19.37
N THR A 104 5.47 9.73 20.28
CA THR A 104 5.21 9.16 21.60
C THR A 104 4.37 7.88 21.47
N ASP A 105 4.37 7.05 22.51
CA ASP A 105 3.54 5.83 22.53
C ASP A 105 2.05 6.15 22.30
N GLU A 106 1.58 7.27 22.87
CA GLU A 106 0.20 7.72 22.68
C GLU A 106 -0.09 8.19 21.25
N GLN A 107 0.87 8.85 20.58
CA GLN A 107 0.72 9.18 19.16
C GLN A 107 0.69 7.93 18.29
N LYS A 108 1.59 6.97 18.53
CA LYS A 108 1.67 5.73 17.76
C LYS A 108 0.38 4.90 17.89
N LYS A 109 -0.10 4.69 19.11
CA LYS A 109 -1.35 3.94 19.38
C LYS A 109 -2.57 4.61 18.76
N ARG A 110 -2.63 5.95 18.76
CA ARG A 110 -3.78 6.69 18.21
C ARG A 110 -3.78 6.77 16.69
N MET A 111 -2.60 6.89 16.07
CA MET A 111 -2.50 7.28 14.65
C MET A 111 -2.19 6.12 13.71
N LEU A 112 -1.45 5.10 14.15
CA LEU A 112 -1.02 4.02 13.26
C LEU A 112 -2.12 2.99 12.96
N PRO A 113 -2.87 2.48 13.96
CA PRO A 113 -3.91 1.48 13.69
C PRO A 113 -5.01 1.90 12.70
N PRO A 114 -5.65 3.08 12.81
CA PRO A 114 -6.70 3.46 11.85
C PRO A 114 -6.15 3.63 10.43
N LEU A 115 -4.95 4.20 10.31
CA LEU A 115 -4.28 4.34 9.01
C LEU A 115 -3.99 2.98 8.34
N ILE A 116 -3.53 2.00 9.12
CA ILE A 116 -3.27 0.64 8.62
C ILE A 116 -4.58 -0.05 8.22
N ALA A 117 -5.67 0.18 8.96
CA ALA A 117 -7.00 -0.33 8.65
C ALA A 117 -7.67 0.40 7.47
N GLY A 118 -7.13 1.53 7.02
CA GLY A 118 -7.73 2.38 6.00
C GLY A 118 -9.00 3.10 6.50
N GLU A 119 -9.03 3.45 7.78
CA GLU A 119 -10.12 4.15 8.49
C GLU A 119 -9.73 5.61 8.76
N ASP A 120 -10.74 6.50 8.79
CA ASP A 120 -10.61 7.94 9.09
C ASP A 120 -10.57 8.23 10.60
#